data_AF-A0A1U7I1D6-F1
#
_entry.id   AF-A0A1U7I1D6-F1
#
_cell.length_a   1.000
_cell.length_b   1.000
_cell.length_c   1.000
_cell.angle_alpha   90.00
_cell.angle_beta   90.00
_cell.angle_gamma   90.00
#
_symmetry.space_group_name_H-M   'P 1'
#
loop_
_entity.id
_entity.type
_entity.pdbx_description
1 polymer ?
#
loop_
_entity_poly.entity_id
_entity_poly.type
_entity_poly.pdbx_seq_one_letter_code
_entity_poly.pdbx_strand_id
1 'polypeptide(L)'
;MIQKKLATFRIDADQWDAFQEWAKRSGTNASALLVNYTEQCLDRTPSRFSHFPDRMNKNLDKRLDSLEQRLLFLETSLEARIQFLIQQHIATIHHQSLQEEENNQP
;
A
#
# COMPACT_ATOMS: atom_id res chain seq x y z
N MET A 1 -36.87 5.71 -18.76
CA MET A 1 -37.11 4.36 -18.20
C MET A 1 -35.78 3.62 -18.15
N ILE A 2 -35.38 3.06 -17.02
CA ILE A 2 -34.15 2.25 -16.92
C ILE A 2 -34.45 0.88 -17.56
N GLN A 3 -33.80 0.57 -18.67
CA GLN A 3 -33.92 -0.74 -19.31
C GLN A 3 -33.11 -1.77 -18.51
N LYS A 4 -33.80 -2.72 -17.87
CA LYS A 4 -33.15 -3.87 -17.22
C LYS A 4 -32.86 -4.95 -18.27
N LYS A 5 -31.66 -5.52 -18.24
CA LYS A 5 -31.26 -6.66 -19.09
C LYS A 5 -30.97 -7.88 -18.22
N LEU A 6 -31.46 -9.04 -18.62
CA LEU A 6 -31.10 -10.31 -18.00
C LEU A 6 -29.77 -10.79 -18.58
N ALA A 7 -28.78 -10.95 -17.72
CA ALA A 7 -27.50 -11.57 -18.07
C ALA A 7 -27.42 -12.96 -17.43
N THR A 8 -26.92 -13.93 -18.19
CA THR A 8 -26.60 -15.27 -17.69
C THR A 8 -25.10 -15.49 -17.87
N PHE A 9 -24.47 -16.09 -16.86
CA PHE A 9 -23.04 -16.38 -16.87
C PHE A 9 -22.81 -17.73 -16.18
N ARG A 10 -21.65 -18.34 -16.45
CA ARG A 10 -21.19 -19.53 -15.75
C ARG A 10 -20.30 -19.12 -14.59
N ILE A 11 -20.46 -19.78 -13.46
CA ILE A 11 -19.67 -19.62 -12.25
C ILE A 11 -19.52 -20.98 -11.59
N ASP A 12 -18.41 -21.19 -10.88
CA ASP A 12 -18.20 -22.41 -10.12
C ASP A 12 -19.27 -22.54 -9.02
N ALA A 13 -19.74 -23.77 -8.80
CA ALA A 13 -20.89 -24.02 -7.92
C ALA A 13 -20.58 -23.63 -6.46
N ASP A 14 -19.37 -23.94 -5.99
CA ASP A 14 -18.89 -23.60 -4.65
C ASP A 14 -18.80 -22.08 -4.43
N GLN A 15 -18.33 -21.34 -5.43
CA GLN A 15 -18.28 -19.88 -5.38
C GLN A 15 -19.70 -19.28 -5.34
N TRP A 16 -20.62 -19.84 -6.11
CA TRP A 16 -22.01 -19.40 -6.12
C TRP A 16 -22.69 -19.65 -4.77
N ASP A 17 -22.51 -20.84 -4.19
CA ASP A 17 -23.08 -21.19 -2.89
C ASP A 17 -22.56 -20.27 -1.78
N ALA A 18 -21.24 -20.02 -1.75
CA ALA A 18 -20.62 -19.09 -0.81
C ALA A 18 -21.18 -17.65 -0.97
N PHE A 19 -21.37 -17.21 -2.22
CA PHE A 19 -21.95 -15.90 -2.51
C PHE A 19 -23.42 -15.81 -2.07
N GLN A 20 -24.20 -16.87 -2.26
CA GLN A 20 -25.59 -16.95 -1.77
C GLN A 20 -25.67 -16.89 -0.25
N GLU A 21 -24.78 -17.59 0.46
CA GLU A 21 -24.71 -17.50 1.92
C GLU A 21 -24.40 -16.08 2.39
N TRP A 22 -23.45 -15.41 1.73
CA TRP A 22 -23.10 -14.05 2.07
C TRP A 22 -24.27 -13.08 1.85
N ALA A 23 -25.02 -13.24 0.77
CA ALA A 23 -26.23 -12.45 0.53
C ALA A 23 -27.25 -12.64 1.65
N LYS A 24 -27.49 -13.89 2.08
CA LYS A 24 -28.38 -14.20 3.21
C LYS A 24 -27.92 -13.53 4.51
N ARG A 25 -26.62 -13.60 4.83
CA ARG A 25 -26.04 -12.94 6.02
C ARG A 25 -26.21 -11.42 5.98
N SER A 26 -26.22 -10.84 4.78
CA SER A 26 -26.42 -9.40 4.56
C SER A 26 -27.90 -8.99 4.46
N GLY A 27 -28.84 -9.91 4.74
CA GLY A 27 -30.27 -9.64 4.71
C GLY A 27 -30.85 -9.45 3.30
N THR A 28 -30.17 -9.93 2.27
CA THR A 28 -30.57 -9.77 0.86
C THR A 28 -30.51 -11.10 0.09
N ASN A 29 -30.81 -11.07 -1.21
CA ASN A 29 -30.63 -12.20 -2.11
C ASN A 29 -29.43 -12.00 -3.05
N ALA A 30 -28.91 -13.09 -3.62
CA ALA A 30 -27.71 -13.06 -4.45
C ALA A 30 -27.84 -12.11 -5.65
N SER A 31 -28.98 -12.07 -6.33
CA SER A 31 -29.19 -11.17 -7.47
C SER A 31 -29.16 -9.70 -7.05
N ALA A 32 -29.80 -9.34 -5.94
CA ALA A 32 -29.78 -7.99 -5.40
C ALA A 32 -28.38 -7.57 -4.93
N LEU A 33 -27.65 -8.49 -4.28
CA LEU A 33 -26.26 -8.26 -3.90
C LEU A 33 -25.35 -8.06 -5.13
N LEU A 34 -25.52 -8.86 -6.18
CA LEU A 34 -24.75 -8.76 -7.42
C LEU A 34 -25.01 -7.45 -8.16
N VAL A 35 -26.28 -7.02 -8.24
CA VAL A 35 -26.64 -5.71 -8.83
C VAL A 35 -25.99 -4.60 -8.04
N ASN A 36 -26.09 -4.63 -6.70
CA ASN A 36 -25.49 -3.61 -5.85
C ASN A 36 -23.95 -3.60 -5.97
N TYR A 37 -23.31 -4.76 -6.02
CA TYR A 37 -21.87 -4.87 -6.25
C TYR A 37 -21.46 -4.24 -7.59
N THR A 38 -22.24 -4.52 -8.64
CA THR A 38 -21.99 -3.94 -9.98
C THR A 38 -22.17 -2.42 -9.96
N GLU A 39 -23.16 -1.90 -9.22
CA GLU A 39 -23.35 -0.45 -9.04
C GLU A 39 -22.21 0.20 -8.26
N GLN A 40 -21.64 -0.49 -7.25
CA GLN A 40 -20.46 -0.04 -6.50
C GLN A 40 -19.21 -0.02 -7.37
N CYS A 41 -18.95 -1.05 -8.18
CA CYS A 41 -17.80 -1.07 -9.11
C CYS A 41 -17.87 0.04 -10.17
N LEU A 42 -19.05 0.60 -10.42
CA LEU A 42 -19.28 1.68 -11.37
C LEU A 42 -19.39 3.06 -10.69
N ASP A 43 -19.16 3.16 -9.38
CA ASP A 43 -19.31 4.37 -8.54
C ASP A 43 -20.69 5.04 -8.66
N ARG A 44 -21.74 4.28 -8.97
CA ARG A 44 -23.08 4.83 -9.25
C ARG A 44 -23.95 5.07 -8.01
N THR A 45 -23.50 4.64 -6.82
CA THR A 45 -24.27 4.78 -5.57
C THR A 45 -23.37 4.94 -4.34
N PRO A 46 -23.68 5.88 -3.42
CA PRO A 46 -23.16 5.82 -2.05
C PRO A 46 -23.80 4.64 -1.33
N SER A 47 -23.01 3.61 -1.04
CA SER A 47 -23.52 2.30 -0.61
C SER A 47 -24.19 2.34 0.77
N ARG A 48 -25.50 2.01 0.82
CA ARG A 48 -26.24 1.74 2.09
C ARG A 48 -25.88 0.37 2.71
N PHE A 49 -25.11 -0.45 2.00
CA PHE A 49 -24.69 -1.79 2.39
C PHE A 49 -23.16 -1.92 2.37
N SER A 50 -22.45 -0.86 2.75
CA SER A 50 -20.98 -0.85 2.91
C SER A 50 -20.53 -1.72 4.09
N HIS A 51 -20.79 -3.03 4.00
CA HIS A 51 -20.09 -4.07 4.73
C HIS A 51 -19.27 -4.95 3.78
N PHE A 52 -19.07 -4.50 2.53
CA PHE A 52 -17.87 -4.89 1.81
C PHE A 52 -16.67 -4.53 2.69
N PRO A 53 -15.74 -5.45 2.95
CA PRO A 53 -14.73 -5.24 3.97
C PRO A 53 -13.80 -4.10 3.55
N ASP A 54 -14.13 -2.91 4.04
CA ASP A 54 -13.26 -1.77 4.30
C ASP A 54 -11.97 -2.17 5.07
N ARG A 55 -11.93 -3.42 5.57
CA ARG A 55 -10.71 -4.07 6.07
C ARG A 55 -9.63 -4.24 4.99
N MET A 56 -9.98 -4.37 3.71
CA MET A 56 -8.96 -4.47 2.66
C MET A 56 -8.27 -3.12 2.44
N ASN A 57 -9.04 -2.03 2.50
CA ASN A 57 -8.51 -0.67 2.38
C ASN A 57 -7.68 -0.27 3.61
N LYS A 58 -8.19 -0.53 4.82
CA LYS A 58 -7.46 -0.26 6.08
C LYS A 58 -6.18 -1.08 6.24
N ASN A 59 -6.08 -2.26 5.62
CA ASN A 59 -4.85 -3.06 5.65
C ASN A 59 -3.84 -2.51 4.63
N LEU A 60 -4.30 -2.03 3.47
CA LEU A 60 -3.45 -1.34 2.49
C LEU A 60 -2.88 -0.04 3.07
N ASP A 61 -3.71 0.79 3.72
CA ASP A 61 -3.27 2.03 4.35
C ASP A 61 -2.20 1.78 5.42
N LYS A 62 -2.41 0.82 6.32
CA LYS A 62 -1.42 0.45 7.34
C LYS A 62 -0.11 -0.08 6.74
N ARG A 63 -0.19 -0.82 5.63
CA ARG A 63 1.00 -1.31 4.93
C ARG A 63 1.73 -0.17 4.22
N LEU A 64 0.99 0.83 3.71
CA LEU A 64 1.54 2.03 3.11
C LEU A 64 2.27 2.87 4.16
N ASP A 65 1.62 3.18 5.29
CA ASP A 65 2.22 3.92 6.41
C ASP A 65 3.51 3.24 6.91
N SER A 66 3.49 1.91 7.02
CA SER A 66 4.67 1.14 7.43
C SER A 66 5.80 1.19 6.40
N LEU A 67 5.48 1.22 5.10
CA LEU A 67 6.48 1.37 4.03
C LEU A 67 7.07 2.78 4.03
N GLU A 68 6.27 3.82 4.22
CA GLU A 68 6.73 5.21 4.32
C GLU A 68 7.67 5.41 5.51
N GLN A 69 7.34 4.86 6.68
CA GLN A 69 8.22 4.89 7.85
C GLN A 69 9.56 4.21 7.61
N ARG A 70 9.57 3.08 6.89
CA ARG A 70 10.80 2.35 6.54
C ARG A 70 11.66 3.12 5.55
N LEU A 71 11.04 3.80 4.58
CA LEU A 71 11.74 4.66 3.63
C LEU A 71 12.40 5.83 4.36
N LEU A 72 11.67 6.54 5.22
CA LEU A 72 12.21 7.65 6.00
C LEU A 72 13.39 7.23 6.88
N PHE A 73 13.29 6.06 7.52
CA PHE A 73 14.39 5.51 8.31
C PHE A 73 15.63 5.21 7.46
N LEU A 74 15.44 4.60 6.28
CA LEU A 74 16.54 4.29 5.37
C LEU A 74 17.22 5.55 4.84
N GLU A 75 16.44 6.57 4.46
CA GLU A 75 16.96 7.87 4.02
C GLU A 75 17.80 8.53 5.12
N THR A 76 17.26 8.60 6.34
CA THR A 76 17.96 9.19 7.48
C THR A 76 19.25 8.42 7.82
N SER A 77 19.20 7.08 7.77
CA SER A 77 20.35 6.24 8.07
C SER A 77 21.44 6.34 7.00
N LEU A 78 21.05 6.42 5.72
CA LEU A 78 21.98 6.64 4.61
C LEU A 78 22.65 8.00 4.72
N GLU A 79 21.89 9.05 5.02
CA GLU A 79 22.42 10.39 5.17
C GLU A 79 23.42 10.48 6.33
N ALA A 80 23.11 9.90 7.48
CA ALA A 80 24.03 9.83 8.62
C ALA A 80 25.32 9.06 8.26
N ARG A 81 25.21 7.96 7.51
CA ARG A 81 26.37 7.17 7.08
C ARG A 81 27.24 7.90 6.06
N ILE A 82 26.64 8.64 5.14
CA ILE A 82 27.36 9.48 4.19
C ILE A 82 28.12 10.57 4.92
N GLN A 83 27.48 11.27 5.87
CA GLN A 83 28.12 12.30 6.68
C GLN A 83 29.31 11.76 7.48
N PHE A 84 29.16 10.58 8.09
CA PHE A 84 30.24 9.92 8.80
C PHE A 84 31.44 9.63 7.89
N LEU A 85 31.20 9.07 6.70
CA LEU A 85 32.26 8.76 5.75
C LEU A 85 32.97 10.02 5.23
N ILE A 86 32.22 11.10 4.99
CA ILE A 86 32.80 12.39 4.61
C ILE A 86 33.72 12.92 5.71
N GLN A 87 33.28 12.90 6.97
CA GLN A 87 34.10 13.37 8.09
C GLN A 87 35.37 12.52 8.26
N GLN A 88 35.26 11.20 8.16
CA GLN A 88 36.42 10.30 8.24
C GLN A 88 37.42 10.58 7.11
N HIS A 89 36.93 10.84 5.90
CA HIS A 89 37.80 11.16 4.76
C HIS A 89 38.50 12.50 4.93
N ILE A 90 37.79 13.54 5.38
CA ILE A 90 38.35 14.86 5.69
C ILE A 90 39.46 14.73 6.75
N ALA A 91 39.21 13.98 7.83
CA ALA A 91 40.21 13.76 8.88
C ALA A 91 41.46 13.03 8.34
N THR A 92 41.27 12.07 7.43
CA THR A 92 42.37 11.33 6.81
C THR A 92 43.23 12.24 5.94
N ILE A 93 42.60 13.06 5.08
CA ILE A 93 43.32 14.03 4.23
C ILE A 93 44.09 15.03 5.10
N HIS A 94 43.43 15.59 6.13
CA HIS A 94 44.07 16.55 7.02
C HIS A 94 45.31 15.97 7.72
N HIS A 95 45.25 14.70 8.15
CA HIS A 95 46.41 14.04 8.75
C HIS A 95 47.56 13.85 7.75
N GLN A 96 47.25 13.48 6.51
CA GLN A 96 48.26 13.32 5.46
C GLN A 96 48.95 14.65 5.11
N SER A 97 48.19 15.75 5.00
CA SER A 97 48.75 17.07 4.73
C SER A 97 49.72 17.54 5.82
N LEU A 98 49.41 17.28 7.10
CA LEU A 98 50.32 17.61 8.20
C LEU A 98 51.64 16.81 8.16
N GLN A 99 51.57 15.53 7.80
CA GLN A 99 52.76 14.68 7.66
C GLN A 99 53.64 15.08 6.47
N GLU A 100 53.04 15.56 5.38
CA GLU A 100 53.76 16.09 4.22
C GLU A 100 54.44 17.43 4.54
N GLU A 101 53.82 18.29 5.36
CA GLU A 101 54.43 19.54 5.84
C GLU A 101 55.61 19.30 6.78
N GLU A 102 55.52 18.33 7.71
CA GLU A 102 56.63 17.97 8.61
C GLU A 102 57.83 17.35 7.86
N ASN A 103 57.58 16.56 6.82
CA ASN A 103 58.66 15.92 6.03
C ASN A 103 59.35 16.87 5.02
N ASN A 104 58.77 18.04 4.72
CA ASN A 104 59.32 19.01 3.78
C ASN A 104 59.99 20.23 4.44
N GLN A 105 60.12 20.26 5.77
CA GLN A 105 60.92 21.28 6.45
C GLN A 105 62.43 20.91 6.39
N PRO A 106 63.30 21.78 5.86
CA PRO A 106 64.74 21.53 5.70
C PRO A 106 65.54 21.54 7.02
#